data_AF-A0A5C3N6Z2-F1
#
_entry.id   AF-A0A5C3N6Z2-F1
#
_cell.length_a   1.000
_cell.length_b   1.000
_cell.length_c   1.000
_cell.angle_alpha   90.00
_cell.angle_beta   90.00
_cell.angle_gamma   90.00
#
_symmetry.space_group_name_H-M   'P 1'
#
loop_
_entity.id
_entity.type
_entity.pdbx_description
1 polymer ?
#
loop_
_entity_poly.entity_id
_entity_poly.type
_entity_poly.pdbx_seq_one_letter_code
_entity_poly.pdbx_strand_id
1 'polypeptide(L)'
;MAPTTQTEQDKSKGIAPIPTKEVVSADIVSGAPEQLRHRVVRIFQPARSTTQSGSAKTNRWRLDWDILPGGGRWENPLMGWGSSADYMQGTRMSFRSKEDAIHFAEKQGWDYYVQPPPVKKIPPKNYAENYVYKPSKLRIARTK
;
A
#
# COMPACT_ATOMS: atom_id res chain seq x y z
N MET A 1 -48.66 45.88 19.01
CA MET A 1 -49.41 44.84 18.29
C MET A 1 -48.43 43.83 17.72
N ALA A 2 -48.35 42.64 18.30
CA ALA A 2 -47.75 41.46 17.65
C ALA A 2 -48.83 40.77 16.77
N PRO A 3 -48.58 39.64 16.08
CA PRO A 3 -47.36 39.05 15.50
C PRO A 3 -47.59 38.63 14.02
N THR A 4 -46.54 38.31 13.23
CA THR A 4 -46.71 37.36 12.11
C THR A 4 -45.42 36.60 11.79
N THR A 5 -45.41 35.36 12.27
CA THR A 5 -44.94 34.13 11.62
C THR A 5 -43.52 34.07 11.06
N GLN A 6 -42.63 33.50 11.88
CA GLN A 6 -41.48 32.73 11.41
C GLN A 6 -41.98 31.63 10.45
N THR A 7 -41.48 31.62 9.22
CA THR A 7 -41.56 30.45 8.35
C THR A 7 -40.15 29.89 8.23
N GLU A 8 -39.88 28.88 9.06
CA GLU A 8 -38.91 27.83 8.77
C GLU A 8 -39.29 27.12 7.47
N GLN A 9 -38.28 26.79 6.66
CA GLN A 9 -38.19 25.77 5.59
C GLN A 9 -37.40 26.35 4.41
N ASP A 10 -36.43 25.68 3.80
CA ASP A 10 -35.74 24.43 4.09
C ASP A 10 -34.45 24.52 3.27
N LYS A 11 -33.28 24.41 3.91
CA LYS A 11 -32.00 24.37 3.18
C LYS A 11 -31.82 22.94 2.67
N SER A 12 -32.51 22.60 1.59
CA SER A 12 -32.18 21.40 0.81
C SER A 12 -30.86 21.66 0.09
N LYS A 13 -29.76 21.42 0.80
CA LYS A 13 -28.45 21.15 0.20
C LYS A 13 -28.69 20.12 -0.89
N GLY A 14 -28.39 20.48 -2.12
CA GLY A 14 -28.28 19.54 -3.23
C GLY A 14 -27.27 18.48 -2.82
N ILE A 15 -27.78 17.35 -2.32
CA ILE A 15 -27.05 16.10 -2.24
C ILE A 15 -26.86 15.74 -3.71
N ALA A 16 -25.71 16.12 -4.26
CA ALA A 16 -25.25 15.51 -5.49
C ALA A 16 -25.32 14.00 -5.24
N PRO A 17 -26.04 13.23 -6.08
CA PRO A 17 -26.08 11.79 -5.90
C PRO A 17 -24.63 11.33 -5.89
N ILE A 18 -24.26 10.59 -4.84
CA ILE A 18 -23.01 9.84 -4.82
C ILE A 18 -23.02 9.10 -6.16
N PRO A 19 -22.04 9.31 -7.06
CA PRO A 19 -22.01 8.54 -8.29
C PRO A 19 -21.88 7.09 -7.85
N THR A 20 -22.99 6.35 -7.94
CA THR A 20 -22.97 4.90 -7.91
C THR A 20 -22.21 4.53 -9.17
N LYS A 21 -20.87 4.56 -9.08
CA LYS A 21 -20.01 3.94 -10.06
C LYS A 21 -20.50 2.51 -10.12
N GLU A 22 -21.25 2.20 -11.17
CA GLU A 22 -21.46 0.84 -11.60
C GLU A 22 -20.05 0.23 -11.67
N VAL A 23 -19.71 -0.61 -10.71
CA VAL A 23 -18.51 -1.41 -10.76
C VAL A 23 -18.78 -2.39 -11.89
N VAL A 24 -18.54 -1.95 -13.14
CA VAL A 24 -18.44 -2.86 -14.26
C VAL A 24 -17.27 -3.76 -13.91
N SER A 25 -17.58 -4.96 -13.44
CA SER A 25 -16.62 -5.96 -13.01
C SER A 25 -15.72 -6.25 -14.20
N ALA A 26 -14.55 -5.62 -14.25
CA ALA A 26 -13.60 -5.78 -15.34
C ALA A 26 -13.20 -7.25 -15.47
N ASP A 27 -13.29 -7.98 -14.37
CA ASP A 27 -13.24 -9.43 -14.25
C ASP A 27 -14.02 -10.18 -15.35
N ILE A 28 -15.28 -9.80 -15.62
CA ILE A 28 -16.14 -10.47 -16.62
C ILE A 28 -15.58 -10.27 -18.05
N VAL A 29 -14.94 -9.12 -18.30
CA VAL A 29 -14.41 -8.75 -19.62
C VAL A 29 -12.96 -9.16 -19.80
N SER A 30 -12.20 -9.30 -18.71
CA SER A 30 -10.74 -9.49 -18.74
C SER A 30 -10.30 -10.83 -19.32
N GLY A 31 -11.20 -11.83 -19.37
CA GLY A 31 -10.85 -13.20 -19.78
C GLY A 31 -9.84 -13.87 -18.83
N ALA A 32 -9.68 -13.33 -17.62
CA ALA A 32 -8.80 -13.90 -16.62
C ALA A 32 -9.40 -15.21 -16.06
N PRO A 33 -8.56 -16.19 -15.70
CA PRO A 33 -9.04 -17.41 -15.07
C PRO A 33 -9.70 -17.11 -13.72
N GLU A 34 -10.83 -17.76 -13.43
CA GLU A 34 -11.59 -17.58 -12.18
C GLU A 34 -10.76 -17.88 -10.93
N GLN A 35 -9.78 -18.78 -11.05
CA GLN A 35 -8.84 -19.13 -9.98
C GLN A 35 -8.05 -17.92 -9.46
N LEU A 36 -7.94 -16.84 -10.24
CA LEU A 36 -7.27 -15.62 -9.81
C LEU A 36 -8.08 -14.84 -8.77
N ARG A 37 -9.41 -14.99 -8.73
CA ARG A 37 -10.27 -14.36 -7.71
C ARG A 37 -10.00 -14.88 -6.31
N HIS A 38 -9.66 -16.17 -6.19
CA HIS A 38 -9.35 -16.80 -4.91
C HIS A 38 -7.98 -16.42 -4.34
N ARG A 39 -7.19 -15.62 -5.07
CA ARG A 39 -5.90 -15.16 -4.59
C ARG A 39 -6.03 -13.83 -3.87
N VAL A 40 -5.40 -13.77 -2.72
CA VAL A 40 -5.27 -12.54 -1.96
C VAL A 40 -4.15 -11.69 -2.57
N VAL A 41 -4.45 -10.41 -2.72
CA VAL A 41 -3.56 -9.39 -3.24
C VAL A 41 -3.04 -8.52 -2.10
N ARG A 42 -1.75 -8.25 -2.09
CA ARG A 42 -1.09 -7.39 -1.11
C ARG A 42 -0.86 -6.01 -1.69
N ILE A 43 -1.47 -5.00 -1.08
CA ILE A 43 -1.23 -3.60 -1.41
C ILE A 43 -0.30 -2.98 -0.35
N PHE A 44 0.90 -2.56 -0.75
CA PHE A 44 1.90 -2.04 0.19
C PHE A 44 2.84 -1.01 -0.44
N GLN A 45 3.46 -0.18 0.40
CA GLN A 45 4.64 0.60 0.00
C GLN A 45 5.90 -0.20 0.29
N PRO A 46 6.79 -0.42 -0.70
CA PRO A 46 7.99 -1.22 -0.50
C PRO A 46 8.91 -0.53 0.50
N ALA A 47 9.34 -1.31 1.50
CA ALA A 47 10.31 -0.86 2.48
C ALA A 47 11.61 -0.43 1.78
N ARG A 48 12.30 0.56 2.37
CA ARG A 48 13.62 0.96 1.88
C ARG A 48 14.59 -0.20 2.10
N SER A 49 15.39 -0.52 1.08
CA SER A 49 16.47 -1.48 1.22
C SER A 49 17.48 -0.98 2.25
N THR A 50 17.80 -1.80 3.25
CA THR A 50 18.76 -1.48 4.32
C THR A 50 20.15 -1.17 3.76
N THR A 51 20.54 -1.85 2.67
CA THR A 51 21.85 -1.67 2.02
C THR A 51 21.98 -0.33 1.31
N GLN A 52 20.87 0.34 0.99
CA GLN A 52 20.88 1.59 0.21
C GLN A 52 20.30 2.76 0.98
N SER A 53 20.88 3.95 0.76
CA SER A 53 20.39 5.19 1.37
C SER A 53 19.25 5.87 0.58
N GLY A 54 19.02 5.49 -0.68
CA GLY A 54 18.01 6.08 -1.54
C GLY A 54 16.57 5.77 -1.10
N SER A 55 15.66 6.75 -1.24
CA SER A 55 14.23 6.61 -0.90
C SER A 55 13.30 6.58 -2.12
N ALA A 56 13.82 6.72 -3.34
CA ALA A 56 13.00 6.88 -4.54
C ALA A 56 12.02 5.72 -4.79
N LYS A 57 12.41 4.50 -4.44
CA LYS A 57 11.60 3.29 -4.67
C LYS A 57 10.42 3.14 -3.69
N THR A 58 10.42 3.85 -2.56
CA THR A 58 9.42 3.71 -1.48
C THR A 58 8.15 4.54 -1.74
N ASN A 59 8.18 5.52 -2.64
CA ASN A 59 7.07 6.46 -2.84
C ASN A 59 5.88 5.88 -3.62
N ARG A 60 6.05 4.75 -4.30
CA ARG A 60 5.00 4.12 -5.12
C ARG A 60 4.31 3.03 -4.32
N TRP A 61 2.99 2.96 -4.45
CA TRP A 61 2.21 1.83 -3.96
C TRP A 61 2.42 0.65 -4.90
N ARG A 62 2.55 -0.54 -4.34
CA ARG A 62 2.69 -1.78 -5.10
C ARG A 62 1.55 -2.71 -4.77
N LEU A 63 1.09 -3.38 -5.80
CA LEU A 63 0.16 -4.48 -5.74
C LEU A 63 0.93 -5.72 -6.18
N ASP A 64 0.94 -6.71 -5.30
CA ASP A 64 1.66 -7.97 -5.47
C ASP A 64 0.75 -9.13 -5.08
N TRP A 65 0.95 -10.30 -5.69
CA TRP A 65 0.13 -11.48 -5.43
C TRP A 65 0.75 -12.34 -4.33
N ASP A 66 -0.10 -12.98 -3.53
CA ASP A 66 0.39 -14.04 -2.65
C ASP A 66 0.75 -15.30 -3.44
N ILE A 67 1.70 -16.06 -2.90
CA ILE A 67 2.24 -17.27 -3.54
C ILE A 67 1.15 -18.34 -3.54
N LEU A 68 0.94 -19.00 -4.68
CA LEU A 68 -0.05 -20.07 -4.75
C LEU A 68 0.35 -21.26 -3.85
N PRO A 69 -0.52 -21.74 -2.96
CA PRO A 69 -0.27 -22.98 -2.23
C PRO A 69 -0.17 -24.15 -3.22
N GLY A 70 0.96 -24.85 -3.21
CA GLY A 70 1.24 -25.97 -4.12
C GLY A 70 1.75 -25.59 -5.53
N GLY A 71 1.60 -24.32 -5.95
CA GLY A 71 2.12 -23.80 -7.22
C GLY A 71 3.41 -22.99 -7.10
N GLY A 72 4.03 -23.03 -5.91
CA GLY A 72 5.26 -22.30 -5.58
C GLY A 72 6.48 -22.72 -6.40
N ARG A 73 7.68 -22.44 -5.91
CA ARG A 73 8.91 -22.82 -6.61
C ARG A 73 9.33 -24.24 -6.25
N TRP A 74 9.67 -25.04 -7.26
CA TRP A 74 10.30 -26.34 -7.09
C TRP A 74 11.59 -26.43 -7.92
N GLU A 75 12.46 -27.35 -7.54
CA GLU A 75 13.71 -27.59 -8.26
C GLU A 75 13.45 -28.47 -9.50
N ASN A 76 13.97 -28.04 -10.65
CA ASN A 76 13.92 -28.83 -11.88
C ASN A 76 14.86 -30.05 -11.76
N PRO A 77 14.37 -31.30 -11.87
CA PRO A 77 15.19 -32.51 -11.72
C PRO A 77 16.39 -32.62 -12.68
N LEU A 78 16.33 -31.96 -13.83
CA LEU A 78 17.40 -32.04 -14.83
C LEU A 78 18.51 -31.00 -14.60
N MET A 79 18.13 -29.72 -14.47
CA MET A 79 19.06 -28.58 -14.46
C MET A 79 19.15 -27.84 -13.11
N GLY A 80 18.30 -28.18 -12.13
CA GLY A 80 18.27 -27.50 -10.82
C GLY A 80 17.63 -26.11 -10.81
N TRP A 81 16.96 -25.69 -11.89
CA TRP A 81 16.32 -24.36 -11.94
C TRP A 81 15.05 -24.30 -11.10
N GLY A 82 14.80 -23.12 -10.50
CA GLY A 82 13.55 -22.83 -9.78
C GLY A 82 12.37 -22.70 -10.74
N SER A 83 11.72 -23.82 -11.04
CA SER A 83 10.50 -23.88 -11.85
C SER A 83 9.29 -23.48 -11.01
N SER A 84 8.24 -22.95 -11.64
CA SER A 84 7.01 -22.54 -10.96
C SER A 84 5.80 -22.72 -11.89
N ALA A 85 4.65 -23.03 -11.30
CA ALA A 85 3.37 -23.14 -11.99
C ALA A 85 2.55 -21.84 -11.86
N ASP A 86 3.08 -20.85 -11.13
CA ASP A 86 2.36 -19.62 -10.83
C ASP A 86 2.50 -18.61 -11.96
N TYR A 87 1.38 -18.37 -12.65
CA TYR A 87 1.29 -17.44 -13.78
C TYR A 87 1.34 -15.96 -13.37
N MET A 88 1.09 -15.61 -12.10
CA MET A 88 1.12 -14.22 -11.62
C MET A 88 2.41 -13.84 -10.89
N GLN A 89 3.28 -14.81 -10.57
CA GLN A 89 4.50 -14.62 -9.78
C GLN A 89 5.47 -13.57 -10.35
N GLY A 90 5.49 -13.38 -11.67
CA GLY A 90 6.35 -12.40 -12.35
C GLY A 90 5.74 -11.00 -12.44
N THR A 91 4.46 -10.86 -12.13
CA THR A 91 3.70 -9.64 -12.32
C THR A 91 3.78 -8.80 -11.05
N ARG A 92 3.92 -7.49 -11.21
CA ARG A 92 3.80 -6.51 -10.13
C ARG A 92 3.26 -5.22 -10.70
N MET A 93 2.30 -4.61 -10.02
CA MET A 93 1.73 -3.34 -10.46
C MET A 93 2.16 -2.21 -9.54
N SER A 94 2.40 -1.03 -10.11
CA SER A 94 2.82 0.16 -9.37
C SER A 94 1.80 1.28 -9.55
N PHE A 95 1.33 1.82 -8.44
CA PHE A 95 0.31 2.85 -8.36
C PHE A 95 0.87 4.12 -7.70
N ARG A 96 0.17 5.24 -7.93
CA ARG A 96 0.53 6.54 -7.34
C ARG A 96 -0.05 6.69 -5.94
N SER A 97 -1.33 6.34 -5.78
CA SER A 97 -2.06 6.42 -4.52
C SER A 97 -2.48 5.04 -4.02
N LYS A 98 -2.92 4.97 -2.76
CA LYS A 98 -3.47 3.74 -2.16
C LYS A 98 -4.86 3.47 -2.74
N GLU A 99 -5.62 4.54 -2.91
CA GLU A 99 -7.01 4.54 -3.35
C GLU A 99 -7.11 4.01 -4.79
N ASP A 100 -6.16 4.37 -5.66
CA ASP A 100 -6.09 3.84 -7.04
C ASP A 100 -5.85 2.33 -7.05
N ALA A 101 -4.99 1.84 -6.15
CA ALA A 101 -4.68 0.41 -6.04
C ALA A 101 -5.90 -0.38 -5.52
N ILE A 102 -6.60 0.16 -4.53
CA ILE A 102 -7.84 -0.43 -3.98
C ILE A 102 -8.92 -0.45 -5.05
N HIS A 103 -9.18 0.68 -5.70
CA HIS A 103 -10.18 0.76 -6.77
C HIS A 103 -9.87 -0.20 -7.92
N PHE A 104 -8.59 -0.42 -8.23
CA PHE A 104 -8.21 -1.41 -9.23
C PHE A 104 -8.50 -2.85 -8.77
N ALA A 105 -8.14 -3.21 -7.54
CA ALA A 105 -8.43 -4.53 -6.98
C ALA A 105 -9.94 -4.80 -6.89
N GLU A 106 -10.72 -3.83 -6.43
CA GLU A 106 -12.19 -3.91 -6.35
C GLU A 106 -12.84 -4.06 -7.73
N LYS A 107 -12.35 -3.34 -8.74
CA LYS A 107 -12.85 -3.46 -10.12
C LYS A 107 -12.62 -4.84 -10.72
N GLN A 108 -11.55 -5.52 -10.30
CA GLN A 108 -11.22 -6.87 -10.75
C GLN A 108 -11.80 -7.97 -9.86
N GLY A 109 -12.45 -7.62 -8.74
CA GLY A 109 -13.03 -8.59 -7.81
C GLY A 109 -12.00 -9.40 -7.03
N TRP A 110 -10.82 -8.84 -6.75
CA TRP A 110 -9.76 -9.53 -5.99
C TRP A 110 -9.83 -9.20 -4.51
N ASP A 111 -9.71 -10.21 -3.67
CA ASP A 111 -9.53 -10.02 -2.23
C ASP A 111 -8.19 -9.34 -1.97
N TYR A 112 -8.19 -8.27 -1.17
CA TYR A 112 -6.98 -7.49 -0.92
C TYR A 112 -6.72 -7.26 0.57
N TYR A 113 -5.43 -7.20 0.91
CA TYR A 113 -4.94 -6.76 2.21
C TYR A 113 -4.03 -5.54 2.03
N VAL A 114 -4.36 -4.47 2.76
CA VAL A 114 -3.55 -3.24 2.75
C VAL A 114 -2.58 -3.26 3.93
N GLN A 115 -1.29 -3.25 3.61
CA GLN A 115 -0.27 -3.04 4.63
C GLN A 115 -0.06 -1.53 4.86
N PRO A 116 -0.12 -1.05 6.12
CA PRO A 116 0.17 0.34 6.42
C PRO A 116 1.63 0.69 6.10
N PRO A 117 1.91 1.90 5.59
CA PRO A 117 3.25 2.31 5.24
C PRO A 117 4.12 2.49 6.50
N PRO A 118 5.42 2.15 6.44
CA PRO A 118 6.31 2.30 7.59
C PRO A 118 6.59 3.78 7.86
N VAL A 119 6.14 4.27 9.02
CA VAL A 119 6.38 5.66 9.47
C VAL A 119 7.83 5.81 9.95
N LYS A 120 8.63 6.61 9.25
CA LYS A 120 9.98 6.97 9.68
C LYS A 120 9.92 8.09 10.71
N LYS A 121 10.34 7.81 11.94
CA LYS A 121 10.56 8.83 12.96
C LYS A 121 11.93 9.47 12.72
N ILE A 122 11.96 10.76 12.40
CA ILE A 122 13.20 11.54 12.25
C ILE A 122 13.46 12.24 13.58
N PRO A 123 14.43 11.78 14.39
CA PRO A 123 14.80 12.51 15.60
C PRO A 123 15.54 13.81 15.23
N PRO A 124 15.42 14.87 16.04
CA PRO A 124 16.26 16.04 15.87
C PRO A 124 17.73 15.63 16.00
N LYS A 125 18.58 16.10 15.08
CA LYS A 125 20.01 15.84 15.09
C LYS A 125 20.73 17.17 15.21
N ASN A 126 21.37 17.42 16.34
CA ASN A 126 22.19 18.60 16.56
C ASN A 126 23.65 18.20 16.69
N TYR A 127 24.52 18.75 15.83
CA TYR A 127 25.95 18.44 15.86
C TYR A 127 26.64 18.90 17.16
N ALA A 128 26.14 19.98 17.78
CA ALA A 128 26.67 20.50 19.04
C ALA A 128 26.52 19.50 20.20
N GLU A 129 25.50 18.62 20.15
CA GLU A 129 25.28 17.59 21.18
C GLU A 129 26.46 16.65 21.31
N ASN A 130 27.33 16.53 20.30
CA ASN A 130 28.52 15.71 20.33
C ASN A 130 29.55 16.19 21.37
N TYR A 131 29.60 17.50 21.67
CA TYR A 131 30.63 18.15 22.49
C TYR A 131 30.09 18.78 23.80
N VAL A 132 28.84 18.45 24.19
CA VAL A 132 28.25 18.98 25.42
C VAL A 132 29.04 18.51 26.65
N TYR A 133 29.40 19.46 27.50
CA TYR A 133 30.03 19.20 28.80
C TYR A 133 29.12 18.32 29.66
N LYS A 134 29.66 17.22 30.16
CA LYS A 134 28.97 16.34 31.10
C LYS A 134 29.73 16.36 32.43
N PRO A 135 29.10 16.79 33.53
CA PRO A 135 29.75 16.85 34.84
C PRO A 135 30.01 15.46 35.44
N SER A 136 29.31 14.42 34.95
CA SER A 136 29.49 13.02 35.39
C SER A 136 30.54 12.27 34.56
N LYS A 137 31.05 11.14 35.09
CA LYS A 137 31.93 10.23 34.35
C LYS A 137 31.32 9.86 32.99
N LEU A 138 32.09 10.08 31.92
CA LEU A 138 31.65 9.82 30.55
C LEU A 138 31.44 8.32 30.32
N ARG A 139 30.28 7.95 29.76
CA ARG A 139 29.95 6.54 29.43
C ARG A 139 30.63 6.06 28.13
N ILE A 140 30.90 6.96 27.20
CA ILE A 140 31.50 6.68 25.88
C ILE A 140 32.42 7.85 25.53
N ALA A 141 33.64 7.56 25.10
CA ALA A 141 34.52 8.53 24.45
C ALA A 141 34.10 8.65 22.97
N ARG A 142 33.53 9.79 22.58
CA ARG A 142 33.03 10.00 21.21
C ARG A 142 34.18 10.27 20.25
N THR A 143 34.32 9.45 19.22
CA THR A 143 35.19 9.69 18.07
C THR A 143 34.38 10.25 16.90
N LYS A 144 35.05 10.90 15.95
CA LYS A 144 34.42 11.39 14.71
C LYS A 144 34.07 10.24 13.77
#